data_AF-A0A1S2REF0-F1
#
_entry.id   AF-A0A1S2REF0-F1
#
_cell.length_a   1.000
_cell.length_b   1.000
_cell.length_c   1.000
_cell.angle_alpha   90.00
_cell.angle_beta   90.00
_cell.angle_gamma   90.00
#
_symmetry.space_group_name_H-M   'P 1'
#
loop_
_entity.id
_entity.type
_entity.pdbx_description
1 polymer ?
#
loop_
_entity_poly.entity_id
_entity_poly.type
_entity_poly.pdbx_seq_one_letter_code
_entity_poly.pdbx_strand_id
1 'polypeptide(L)'
;MIRDERGLTLVELLATITILSIIGIVIWNVFIQGNKVSQKSMSKNSMEQEANLVITNLTSIFQTSKQFQLASSNCQISVTFTKQDNTVQTQVFTNAQLCYSATNISSINPGETDVNLSITVSDRKDINNQVTISSLLYRLKDGDI
;
A
#
# COMPACT_ATOMS: atom_id res chain seq x y z
N MET A 1 15.65 70.94 3.58
CA MET A 1 14.55 69.97 3.80
C MET A 1 15.21 68.64 4.18
N ILE A 2 15.30 68.35 5.48
CA ILE A 2 15.98 67.17 6.02
C ILE A 2 14.91 66.13 6.35
N ARG A 3 15.03 64.92 5.77
CA ARG A 3 14.16 63.77 6.04
C ARG A 3 14.55 63.18 7.40
N ASP A 4 13.56 63.04 8.27
CA ASP A 4 13.68 62.45 9.60
C ASP A 4 13.73 60.92 9.45
N GLU A 5 14.92 60.36 9.28
CA GLU A 5 15.17 58.91 9.22
C GLU A 5 15.15 58.35 10.66
N ARG A 6 13.95 58.17 11.23
CA ARG A 6 13.79 57.53 12.54
C ARG A 6 14.26 56.08 12.45
N GLY A 7 15.47 55.82 12.94
CA GLY A 7 16.10 54.51 12.94
C GLY A 7 15.30 53.49 13.74
N LEU A 8 15.28 52.24 13.24
CA LEU A 8 14.75 51.07 13.95
C LEU A 8 15.34 51.01 15.36
N THR A 9 14.46 50.95 16.37
CA THR A 9 14.93 50.75 17.75
C THR A 9 15.29 49.29 17.97
N LEU A 10 16.35 49.02 18.74
CA LEU A 10 16.78 47.65 19.07
C LEU A 10 15.66 46.82 19.71
N VAL A 11 14.80 47.47 20.50
CA VAL A 11 13.67 46.84 21.17
C VAL A 11 12.60 46.39 20.17
N GLU A 12 12.33 47.19 19.15
CA GLU A 12 11.37 46.86 18.09
C GLU A 12 11.86 45.72 17.20
N LEU A 13 13.16 45.69 16.88
CA LEU A 13 13.78 44.57 16.17
C LEU A 13 13.73 43.27 17.01
N LEU A 14 14.00 43.36 18.31
CA LEU A 14 13.93 42.21 19.20
C LEU A 14 12.49 41.69 19.32
N ALA A 15 11.52 42.59 19.46
CA ALA A 15 10.11 42.23 19.56
C ALA A 15 9.63 41.53 18.28
N THR A 16 9.98 42.05 17.10
CA THR A 16 9.60 41.46 15.80
C THR A 16 10.23 40.09 15.58
N ILE A 17 11.53 39.92 15.87
CA ILE A 17 12.21 38.61 15.79
C ILE A 17 11.57 37.62 16.77
N THR A 18 11.24 38.06 17.98
CA THR A 18 10.60 37.21 19.00
C THR A 18 9.25 36.70 18.49
N ILE A 19 8.39 37.59 18.00
CA ILE A 19 7.07 37.22 17.47
C ILE A 19 7.21 36.29 16.26
N LEU A 20 8.12 36.62 15.33
CA LEU A 20 8.37 35.81 14.14
C LEU A 20 8.90 34.42 14.49
N SER A 21 9.73 34.29 15.53
CA SER A 21 10.24 32.99 15.99
C SER A 21 9.12 32.10 16.53
N ILE A 22 8.20 32.67 17.31
CA ILE A 22 7.04 31.94 17.86
C ILE A 22 6.14 31.46 16.71
N ILE A 23 5.81 32.35 15.76
CA ILE A 23 5.00 32.01 14.59
C ILE A 23 5.70 30.96 13.73
N GLY A 24 7.01 31.11 13.50
CA GLY A 24 7.82 30.18 12.71
C GLY A 24 7.81 28.77 13.27
N ILE A 25 7.94 28.61 14.59
CA ILE A 25 7.89 27.29 15.24
C ILE A 25 6.52 26.63 15.02
N VAL A 26 5.43 27.39 15.14
CA VAL A 26 4.07 26.86 14.92
C VAL A 26 3.91 26.39 13.47
N ILE A 27 4.30 27.22 12.50
CA ILE A 27 4.21 26.87 11.07
C ILE A 27 5.07 25.63 10.76
N TRP A 28 6.29 25.58 11.29
CA TRP A 28 7.21 24.47 11.04
C TRP A 28 6.68 23.14 11.56
N ASN A 29 6.06 23.14 12.74
CA ASN A 29 5.43 21.94 13.30
C ASN A 29 4.28 21.43 12.43
N VAL A 30 3.41 22.33 11.96
CA VAL A 30 2.31 21.95 11.06
C VAL A 30 2.86 21.42 9.73
N PHE A 31 3.88 22.06 9.18
CA PHE A 31 4.52 21.63 7.93
C PHE A 31 5.13 20.22 8.05
N ILE A 32 5.87 19.92 9.13
CA ILE A 32 6.43 18.59 9.35
C ILE A 32 5.32 17.54 9.49
N GLN A 33 4.25 17.85 10.23
CA GLN A 33 3.11 16.94 10.38
C GLN A 33 2.44 16.66 9.04
N GLY A 34 2.18 17.70 8.24
CA GLY A 34 1.61 17.56 6.90
C GLY A 34 2.46 16.68 5.99
N ASN A 35 3.79 16.85 6.01
CA ASN A 35 4.70 16.01 5.24
C ASN A 35 4.65 14.53 5.67
N LYS A 36 4.66 14.25 6.98
CA LYS A 36 4.57 12.86 7.49
C LYS A 36 3.26 12.19 7.09
N VAL A 37 2.14 12.90 7.21
CA VAL A 37 0.82 12.38 6.81
C VAL A 37 0.79 12.15 5.30
N SER A 38 1.28 13.10 4.51
CA SER A 38 1.34 12.97 3.04
C SER A 38 2.13 11.74 2.60
N GLN A 39 3.34 11.54 3.15
CA GLN A 39 4.18 10.37 2.84
C GLN A 39 3.49 9.06 3.21
N LYS A 40 2.82 9.00 4.37
CA LYS A 40 2.06 7.82 4.79
C LYS A 40 0.90 7.52 3.85
N SER A 41 0.17 8.53 3.42
CA SER A 41 -0.94 8.38 2.45
C SER A 41 -0.44 7.93 1.08
N MET A 42 0.67 8.47 0.59
CA MET A 42 1.29 8.03 -0.67
C MET A 42 1.73 6.56 -0.60
N SER A 43 2.38 6.17 0.50
CA SER A 43 2.79 4.77 0.73
C SER A 43 1.56 3.84 0.78
N LYS A 44 0.49 4.22 1.48
CA LYS A 44 -0.76 3.45 1.50
C LYS A 44 -1.38 3.29 0.12
N ASN A 45 -1.47 4.35 -0.67
CA ASN A 45 -2.00 4.28 -2.02
C ASN A 45 -1.15 3.35 -2.91
N SER A 46 0.18 3.41 -2.80
CA SER A 46 1.06 2.48 -3.50
C SER A 46 0.82 1.03 -3.08
N MET A 47 0.63 0.77 -1.77
CA MET A 47 0.30 -0.58 -1.28
C MET A 47 -1.08 -1.06 -1.76
N GLU A 48 -2.07 -0.19 -1.83
CA GLU A 48 -3.40 -0.50 -2.37
C GLU A 48 -3.34 -0.88 -3.85
N GLN A 49 -2.62 -0.10 -4.67
CA GLN A 49 -2.41 -0.40 -6.08
C GLN A 49 -1.75 -1.77 -6.25
N GLU A 50 -0.74 -2.06 -5.43
CA GLU A 50 0.00 -3.31 -5.54
C GLU A 50 -0.78 -4.52 -5.03
N ALA A 51 -1.55 -4.36 -3.95
CA ALA A 51 -2.50 -5.37 -3.50
C ALA A 51 -3.54 -5.68 -4.60
N ASN A 52 -4.08 -4.65 -5.26
CA ASN A 52 -5.05 -4.83 -6.35
C ASN A 52 -4.42 -5.52 -7.57
N LEU A 53 -3.17 -5.20 -7.91
CA LEU A 53 -2.44 -5.89 -8.98
C LEU A 53 -2.26 -7.38 -8.66
N VAL A 54 -1.86 -7.70 -7.43
CA VAL A 54 -1.73 -9.10 -6.99
C VAL A 54 -3.08 -9.81 -7.05
N ILE A 55 -4.15 -9.23 -6.48
CA ILE A 55 -5.50 -9.82 -6.52
C ILE A 55 -5.96 -10.05 -7.96
N THR A 56 -5.79 -9.08 -8.85
CA THR A 56 -6.20 -9.21 -10.26
C THR A 56 -5.47 -10.37 -10.95
N ASN A 57 -4.16 -10.49 -10.71
CA ASN A 57 -3.39 -11.62 -11.23
C ASN A 57 -3.85 -12.96 -10.63
N LEU A 58 -4.09 -13.00 -9.32
CA LEU A 58 -4.59 -14.20 -8.64
C LEU A 58 -5.96 -14.63 -9.18
N THR A 59 -6.88 -13.69 -9.35
CA THR A 59 -8.20 -13.96 -9.93
C THR A 59 -8.09 -14.49 -11.35
N SER A 60 -7.23 -13.90 -12.19
CA SER A 60 -7.00 -14.37 -13.56
C SER A 60 -6.44 -15.80 -13.60
N ILE A 61 -5.47 -16.11 -12.73
CA ILE A 61 -4.92 -17.46 -12.59
C ILE A 61 -5.99 -18.43 -12.08
N PHE A 62 -6.77 -18.03 -11.07
CA PHE A 62 -7.83 -18.86 -10.50
C PHE A 62 -8.89 -19.22 -11.54
N GLN A 63 -9.30 -18.25 -12.37
CA GLN A 63 -10.31 -18.45 -13.43
C GLN A 63 -9.85 -19.42 -14.53
N THR A 64 -8.54 -19.49 -14.82
CA THR A 64 -7.98 -20.26 -15.93
C THR A 64 -7.35 -21.60 -15.53
N SER A 65 -7.15 -21.82 -14.23
CA SER A 65 -6.48 -23.02 -13.70
C SER A 65 -7.45 -24.14 -13.33
N LYS A 66 -6.97 -25.38 -13.43
CA LYS A 66 -7.66 -26.59 -12.95
C LYS A 66 -7.44 -26.81 -11.46
N GLN A 67 -6.26 -26.47 -10.97
CA GLN A 67 -5.88 -26.60 -9.57
C GLN A 67 -5.13 -25.35 -9.16
N PHE A 68 -5.38 -24.90 -7.93
CA PHE A 68 -4.83 -23.69 -7.39
C PHE A 68 -4.36 -23.93 -5.96
N GLN A 69 -3.11 -23.56 -5.69
CA GLN A 69 -2.53 -23.59 -4.36
C GLN A 69 -1.83 -22.26 -4.09
N LEU A 70 -2.32 -21.57 -3.07
CA LEU A 70 -1.67 -20.38 -2.56
C LEU A 70 -0.74 -20.77 -1.41
N ALA A 71 0.37 -20.04 -1.26
CA ALA A 71 1.20 -20.10 -0.07
C ALA A 71 1.74 -18.70 0.22
N SER A 72 1.87 -18.38 1.51
CA SER A 72 2.44 -17.12 1.95
C SER A 72 3.47 -17.40 3.04
N SER A 73 4.71 -16.98 2.79
CA SER A 73 5.82 -17.11 3.73
C SER A 73 6.83 -16.00 3.44
N ASN A 74 7.64 -15.61 4.43
CA ASN A 74 8.80 -14.72 4.22
C ASN A 74 8.52 -13.45 3.38
N CYS A 75 7.42 -12.74 3.64
CA CYS A 75 7.03 -11.51 2.91
C CYS A 75 6.75 -11.68 1.41
N GLN A 76 6.44 -12.90 0.97
CA GLN A 76 6.09 -13.20 -0.42
C GLN A 76 4.82 -14.06 -0.47
N ILE A 77 4.13 -13.96 -1.60
CA ILE A 77 3.01 -14.82 -1.95
C ILE A 77 3.44 -15.65 -3.15
N SER A 78 3.37 -16.97 -3.02
CA SER A 78 3.63 -17.90 -4.12
C SER A 78 2.34 -18.64 -4.47
N VAL A 79 2.10 -18.78 -5.77
CA VAL A 79 0.94 -19.48 -6.31
C VAL A 79 1.45 -20.58 -7.19
N THR A 80 1.02 -21.80 -6.90
CA THR A 80 1.23 -22.95 -7.78
C THR A 80 -0.11 -23.31 -8.40
N PHE A 81 -0.16 -23.38 -9.73
CA PHE A 81 -1.39 -23.67 -10.45
C PHE A 81 -1.15 -24.59 -11.64
N THR A 82 -2.16 -25.42 -11.93
CA THR A 82 -2.15 -26.34 -13.07
C THR A 82 -3.02 -25.76 -14.17
N LYS A 83 -2.45 -25.53 -15.35
CA LYS A 83 -3.16 -25.05 -16.53
C LYS A 83 -4.02 -26.16 -17.16
N GLN A 84 -4.87 -25.78 -18.12
CA GLN A 84 -5.74 -26.74 -18.81
C GLN A 84 -4.96 -27.81 -19.58
N ASP A 85 -3.75 -27.51 -20.05
CA ASP A 85 -2.82 -28.44 -20.71
C ASP A 85 -2.06 -29.36 -19.73
N ASN A 86 -2.45 -29.37 -18.44
CA ASN A 86 -1.79 -30.07 -17.34
C ASN A 86 -0.36 -29.60 -17.03
N THR A 87 0.07 -28.43 -17.52
CA THR A 87 1.34 -27.84 -17.12
C THR A 87 1.21 -27.17 -15.75
N VAL A 88 2.19 -27.43 -14.87
CA VAL A 88 2.27 -26.80 -13.55
C VAL A 88 3.15 -25.56 -13.67
N GLN A 89 2.63 -24.42 -13.19
CA GLN A 89 3.38 -23.17 -13.12
C GLN A 89 3.38 -22.63 -11.71
N THR A 90 4.46 -21.95 -11.35
CA THR A 90 4.57 -21.23 -10.08
C THR A 90 4.89 -19.77 -10.34
N GLN A 91 4.08 -18.88 -9.76
CA GLN A 91 4.31 -17.44 -9.79
C GLN A 91 4.55 -16.94 -8.38
N VAL A 92 5.59 -16.10 -8.23
CA VAL A 92 5.96 -15.52 -6.93
C VAL A 92 5.81 -14.01 -7.01
N PHE A 93 5.05 -13.46 -6.07
CA PHE A 93 4.89 -12.03 -5.86
C PHE A 93 5.83 -11.60 -4.74
N THR A 94 6.78 -10.73 -5.08
CA THR A 94 7.78 -10.17 -4.17
C THR A 94 8.13 -8.74 -4.57
N ASN A 95 8.55 -7.95 -3.60
CA ASN A 95 8.90 -6.54 -3.78
C ASN A 95 10.00 -6.17 -2.78
N ALA A 96 10.90 -5.27 -3.19
CA ALA A 96 12.05 -4.86 -2.38
C ALA A 96 11.67 -3.99 -1.17
N GLN A 97 10.56 -3.25 -1.25
CA GLN A 97 10.12 -2.29 -0.24
C GLN A 97 8.86 -2.76 0.51
N LEU A 98 8.08 -3.66 -0.09
CA LEU A 98 6.82 -4.15 0.46
C LEU A 98 6.93 -5.61 0.94
N CYS A 99 6.09 -5.96 1.90
CA CYS A 99 5.93 -7.30 2.46
C CYS A 99 4.49 -7.77 2.26
N TYR A 100 4.33 -8.96 1.68
CA TYR A 100 3.04 -9.55 1.38
C TYR A 100 2.71 -10.66 2.38
N SER A 101 1.46 -10.69 2.85
CA SER A 101 0.89 -11.85 3.55
C SER A 101 -0.52 -12.14 3.05
N ALA A 102 -0.87 -13.42 3.00
CA ALA A 102 -2.23 -13.86 2.68
C ALA A 102 -2.79 -14.70 3.83
N THR A 103 -4.09 -14.57 4.06
CA THR A 103 -4.84 -15.40 5.02
C THR A 103 -5.92 -16.18 4.29
N ASN A 104 -6.46 -17.25 4.90
CA ASN A 104 -7.36 -18.22 4.26
C ASN A 104 -6.72 -18.96 3.08
N ILE A 105 -5.50 -19.43 3.31
CA ILE A 105 -4.71 -20.16 2.33
C ILE A 105 -5.19 -21.62 2.27
N SER A 106 -5.62 -22.10 1.11
CA SER A 106 -6.00 -23.50 0.91
C SER A 106 -5.67 -24.00 -0.49
N SER A 107 -5.55 -25.32 -0.64
CA SER A 107 -5.51 -26.01 -1.94
C SER A 107 -6.93 -26.19 -2.43
N ILE A 108 -7.28 -25.57 -3.55
CA ILE A 108 -8.67 -25.48 -4.02
C ILE A 108 -8.74 -25.90 -5.48
N ASN A 109 -9.85 -26.54 -5.83
CA ASN A 109 -10.27 -26.74 -7.22
C ASN A 109 -11.13 -25.53 -7.63
N PRO A 110 -10.65 -24.64 -8.52
CA PRO A 110 -11.39 -23.44 -8.92
C PRO A 110 -12.75 -23.71 -9.58
N GLY A 111 -13.02 -24.93 -10.01
CA GLY A 111 -14.31 -25.32 -10.58
C GLY A 111 -15.40 -25.64 -9.56
N GLU A 112 -15.07 -25.81 -8.27
CA GLU A 112 -16.00 -26.34 -7.28
C GLU A 112 -16.45 -25.30 -6.24
N THR A 113 -15.56 -24.38 -5.85
CA THR A 113 -15.82 -23.44 -4.76
C THR A 113 -15.19 -22.08 -4.99
N ASP A 114 -15.94 -21.03 -4.67
CA ASP A 114 -15.40 -19.68 -4.55
C ASP A 114 -14.62 -19.52 -3.25
N VAL A 115 -13.62 -18.64 -3.25
CA VAL A 115 -12.66 -18.52 -2.14
C VAL A 115 -12.54 -17.07 -1.73
N ASN A 116 -12.80 -16.77 -0.47
CA ASN A 116 -12.55 -15.44 0.08
C ASN A 116 -11.08 -15.32 0.49
N LEU A 117 -10.35 -14.45 -0.18
CA LEU A 117 -8.93 -14.21 0.03
C LEU A 117 -8.72 -12.81 0.60
N SER A 118 -7.98 -12.71 1.70
CA SER A 118 -7.52 -11.43 2.23
C SER A 118 -6.00 -11.33 2.11
N ILE A 119 -5.54 -10.32 1.37
CA ILE A 119 -4.15 -9.99 1.17
C ILE A 119 -3.82 -8.76 2.00
N THR A 120 -2.76 -8.86 2.79
CA THR A 120 -2.19 -7.73 3.53
C THR A 120 -0.84 -7.38 2.94
N VAL A 121 -0.69 -6.11 2.55
CA VAL A 121 0.55 -5.51 2.08
C VAL A 121 1.02 -4.51 3.13
N SER A 122 2.29 -4.59 3.50
CA SER A 122 2.89 -3.72 4.52
C SER A 122 4.23 -3.17 4.04
N ASP A 123 4.61 -2.00 4.56
CA ASP A 123 5.95 -1.47 4.35
C ASP A 123 6.96 -2.31 5.15
N ARG A 124 8.07 -2.72 4.53
CA ARG A 124 9.12 -3.47 5.23
C ARG A 124 9.78 -2.67 6.35
N LYS A 125 9.77 -1.34 6.29
CA LYS A 125 10.36 -0.45 7.30
C LYS A 125 9.38 -0.08 8.41
N ASP A 126 8.08 -0.08 8.13
CA ASP A 126 7.03 0.18 9.11
C ASP A 126 5.87 -0.81 8.93
N ILE A 127 5.93 -1.91 9.69
CA ILE A 127 4.93 -2.98 9.65
C ILE A 127 3.52 -2.50 10.05
N ASN A 128 3.42 -1.40 10.81
CA ASN A 128 2.12 -0.83 11.19
C ASN A 128 1.48 -0.03 10.05
N ASN A 129 2.27 0.35 9.05
CA ASN A 129 1.76 0.93 7.82
C ASN A 129 1.42 -0.20 6.84
N GLN A 130 0.19 -0.68 6.95
CA GLN A 130 -0.32 -1.77 6.14
C GLN A 130 -1.69 -1.46 5.55
N VAL A 131 -2.01 -2.20 4.50
CA VAL A 131 -3.29 -2.20 3.80
C VAL A 131 -3.73 -3.65 3.67
N THR A 132 -5.00 -3.92 3.96
CA THR A 132 -5.61 -5.24 3.78
C THR A 132 -6.76 -5.12 2.80
N ILE A 133 -6.71 -5.89 1.71
CA ILE A 133 -7.77 -5.98 0.72
C ILE A 133 -8.33 -7.40 0.73
N SER A 134 -9.65 -7.52 0.75
CA SER A 134 -10.36 -8.80 0.64
C SER A 134 -11.05 -8.90 -0.71
N SER A 135 -10.97 -10.06 -1.33
CA SER A 135 -11.56 -10.34 -2.62
C SER A 135 -12.08 -11.77 -2.68
N LEU A 136 -13.14 -11.97 -3.45
CA LEU A 136 -13.67 -13.29 -3.77
C LEU A 136 -13.02 -13.77 -5.07
N LEU A 137 -12.28 -14.87 -4.99
CA LEU A 137 -11.83 -15.60 -6.16
C LEU A 137 -12.97 -16.52 -6.61
N TYR A 138 -13.43 -16.34 -7.83
CA TYR A 138 -14.51 -17.13 -8.42
C TYR A 138 -14.17 -17.44 -9.87
N ARG A 139 -14.73 -18.54 -10.40
CA ARG A 139 -14.65 -18.88 -11.82
C ARG A 139 -15.88 -18.36 -12.55
N LEU A 140 -15.67 -17.73 -13.70
CA LEU A 140 -16.79 -17.40 -14.60
C LEU A 140 -17.40 -18.73 -15.06
N LYS A 141 -18.66 -18.98 -14.68
CA LYS A 141 -19.45 -20.03 -15.30
C LYS A 141 -19.69 -19.58 -16.74
N ASP A 142 -19.31 -20.41 -17.71
CA ASP A 142 -19.79 -20.22 -19.07
C ASP A 142 -21.31 -20.07 -18.99
N GLY A 143 -21.82 -18.95 -19.49
CA GLY A 143 -23.26 -18.81 -19.64
C GLY A 143 -23.70 -19.91 -20.59
N ASP A 144 -24.75 -20.64 -20.22
CA ASP A 144 -25.48 -21.49 -21.17
C ASP A 144 -25.82 -20.62 -22.39
N ILE A 145 -25.21 -20.92 -23.54
CA ILE A 145 -25.61 -20.46 -24.87
C ILE A 145 -26.24 -21.66 -25.58
#